data_AF-A0A948FQ46-F1
#
_entry.id   AF-A0A948FQ46-F1
#
_cell.length_a   1.000
_cell.length_b   1.000
_cell.length_c   1.000
_cell.angle_alpha   90.00
_cell.angle_beta   90.00
_cell.angle_gamma   90.00
#
_symmetry.space_group_name_H-M   'P 1'
#
loop_
_entity.id
_entity.type
_entity.pdbx_description
1 polymer ?
#
loop_
_entity_poly.entity_id
_entity_poly.type
_entity_poly.pdbx_seq_one_letter_code
_entity_poly.pdbx_strand_id
1 'polypeptide(L)'
;MEKPPQFIKEFSKEESPEERQQTAQAIKAERAEHFTKKRVQTKRQGELQQNTGERERVLAEQLETIGKLENEITELSTSQLGKILNYFQLRKLRADVIGGQRTYEELKQQQNIEIAEQQGIFEKLESEETPPALQEAKRMLGNFYKGQKEKWTNSEYTEEDITKYFSEENLASLSLEYYVLLLKRFPREMVAHVTRQGIRDHIELMYHTAGEGAYADGFIKMVEDGRLRSPLGVYLVEGEKEQAIVRFLHLKNFKNKEDAFAHLRDFTNPDTQGEPGSYVDRMAVHFATEEVADGYYGSEKGNEIFVAYPSAYIASQYYFSGQLNKSGGGYWNDQWVWANEEKGMDLNAGLVFIPEETRVDRNSGSRYELDENKSPVVNQELIGSIQKVIESYKFFEFATQAREILGKFNQDWTDGNIYSHNIEARKKLEPFRLQLEQEFGITDRRIQRAILDYNFLPSLYVSKFSGEEERDLKAEYLNQSEESIKNSLRKRGILYGEAKNSISSKEFWEDYFTKNPDKRPSKIVYYKGKDPTEALWKWREEQGLNKKTPDEDVGFLERKVLRKSPEAKAGMDRFQTLAKKVIEDYFPQKEINS
;
A
#
# COMPACT_ATOMS: atom_id res chain seq x y z
N MET A 1 13.70 19.13 -1.46
CA MET A 1 14.25 18.28 -0.38
C MET A 1 13.07 17.83 0.45
N GLU A 2 12.90 16.53 0.60
CA GLU A 2 11.87 15.98 1.48
C GLU A 2 12.11 16.41 2.93
N LYS A 3 11.03 16.68 3.66
CA LYS A 3 11.12 17.03 5.07
C LYS A 3 11.40 15.75 5.86
N PRO A 4 12.47 15.67 6.67
CA PRO A 4 12.75 14.46 7.42
C PRO A 4 11.58 14.14 8.38
N PRO A 5 11.26 12.85 8.58
CA PRO A 5 10.18 12.45 9.48
C PRO A 5 10.49 12.86 10.92
N GLN A 6 9.43 13.01 11.72
CA GLN A 6 9.52 13.50 13.09
C GLN A 6 10.44 12.63 13.96
N PHE A 7 10.35 11.30 13.85
CA PHE A 7 11.19 10.39 14.64
C PHE A 7 12.69 10.53 14.33
N ILE A 8 13.09 10.81 13.08
CA ILE A 8 14.49 11.10 12.75
C ILE A 8 14.94 12.43 13.37
N LYS A 9 14.06 13.44 13.41
CA LYS A 9 14.39 14.72 14.05
C LYS A 9 14.53 14.60 15.55
N GLU A 10 13.78 13.71 16.19
CA GLU A 10 13.85 13.43 17.64
C GLU A 10 15.10 12.62 17.95
N PHE A 11 15.31 11.52 17.22
CA PHE A 11 16.54 10.72 17.29
C PHE A 11 17.78 11.60 17.16
N SER A 12 17.84 12.51 16.18
CA SER A 12 19.00 13.38 16.02
C SER A 12 19.19 14.41 17.15
N LYS A 13 18.17 14.69 17.97
CA LYS A 13 18.31 15.55 19.17
C LYS A 13 18.89 14.76 20.33
N GLU A 14 18.45 13.51 20.47
CA GLU A 14 18.81 12.61 21.57
C GLU A 14 20.21 12.03 21.33
N GLU A 15 20.45 11.45 20.16
CA GLU A 15 21.64 10.64 19.85
C GLU A 15 22.75 11.41 19.11
N SER A 16 22.48 12.62 18.62
CA SER A 16 23.47 13.41 17.87
C SER A 16 23.38 14.93 18.14
N PRO A 17 23.27 15.38 19.41
CA PRO A 17 23.10 16.79 19.74
C PRO A 17 24.27 17.66 19.27
N GLU A 18 25.51 17.19 19.42
CA GLU A 18 26.72 17.92 19.02
C GLU A 18 26.80 18.08 17.49
N GLU A 19 26.64 17.00 16.74
CA GLU A 19 26.65 17.02 15.27
C GLU A 19 25.54 17.93 14.73
N ARG A 20 24.35 17.86 15.35
CA ARG A 20 23.22 18.74 15.01
C ARG A 20 23.56 20.21 15.25
N GLN A 21 24.18 20.52 16.39
CA GLN A 21 24.59 21.89 16.72
C GLN A 21 25.66 22.40 15.76
N GLN A 22 26.69 21.59 15.48
CA GLN A 22 27.75 21.94 14.54
C GLN A 22 27.19 22.19 13.12
N THR A 23 26.31 21.31 12.64
CA THR A 23 25.67 21.48 11.33
C THR A 23 24.80 22.72 11.28
N ALA A 24 24.02 23.00 12.35
CA ALA A 24 23.21 24.21 12.43
C ALA A 24 24.08 25.49 12.45
N GLN A 25 25.22 25.48 13.14
CA GLN A 25 26.18 26.58 13.14
C GLN A 25 26.80 26.79 11.76
N ALA A 26 27.21 25.72 11.07
CA ALA A 26 27.77 25.79 9.72
C ALA A 26 26.76 26.35 8.71
N ILE A 27 25.51 25.86 8.74
CA ILE A 27 24.41 26.39 7.92
C ILE A 27 24.16 27.88 8.21
N LYS A 28 24.21 28.27 9.49
CA LYS A 28 24.02 29.68 9.88
C LYS A 28 25.17 30.55 9.37
N ALA A 29 26.41 30.08 9.44
CA ALA A 29 27.58 30.79 8.94
C ALA A 29 27.48 31.02 7.42
N GLU A 30 27.20 29.97 6.64
CA GLU A 30 27.01 30.05 5.19
C GLU A 30 25.90 31.05 4.79
N ARG A 31 24.76 30.98 5.49
CA ARG A 31 23.66 31.93 5.27
C ARG A 31 24.04 33.35 5.66
N ALA A 32 24.72 33.54 6.79
CA ALA A 32 25.12 34.85 7.28
C ALA A 32 26.10 35.53 6.31
N GLU A 33 27.06 34.79 5.75
CA GLU A 33 27.97 35.30 4.74
C GLU A 33 27.20 35.78 3.50
N HIS A 34 26.27 34.97 2.99
CA HIS A 34 25.43 35.34 1.86
C HIS A 34 24.60 36.59 2.11
N PHE A 35 23.89 36.67 3.24
CA PHE A 35 23.05 37.82 3.56
C PHE A 35 23.87 39.08 3.86
N THR A 36 25.10 38.94 4.38
CA THR A 36 26.02 40.06 4.54
C THR A 36 26.44 40.62 3.19
N LYS A 37 26.87 39.74 2.26
CA LYS A 37 27.20 40.12 0.87
C LYS A 37 26.00 40.79 0.17
N LYS A 38 24.80 40.21 0.31
CA LYS A 38 23.56 40.77 -0.24
C LYS A 38 23.29 42.17 0.32
N ARG A 39 23.41 42.37 1.63
CA ARG A 39 23.20 43.68 2.27
C ARG A 39 24.20 44.73 1.78
N VAL A 40 25.46 44.37 1.61
CA VAL A 40 26.49 45.25 1.05
C VAL A 40 26.14 45.65 -0.39
N GLN A 41 25.74 44.69 -1.22
CA GLN A 41 25.31 44.94 -2.60
C GLN A 41 24.07 45.84 -2.67
N THR A 42 23.05 45.58 -1.85
CA THR A 42 21.85 46.43 -1.78
C THR A 42 22.17 47.85 -1.32
N LYS A 43 23.07 48.01 -0.34
CA LYS A 43 23.50 49.34 0.10
C LYS A 43 24.24 50.08 -1.02
N ARG A 44 25.18 49.40 -1.70
CA ARG A 44 25.94 49.96 -2.82
C ARG A 44 25.01 50.35 -3.98
N GLN A 45 23.99 49.54 -4.26
CA GLN A 45 22.97 49.85 -5.27
C GLN A 45 22.21 51.14 -4.93
N GLY A 46 21.80 51.31 -3.65
CA GLY A 46 21.14 52.53 -3.20
C GLY A 46 22.04 53.77 -3.29
N GLU A 47 23.31 53.65 -2.92
CA GLU A 47 24.32 54.72 -3.07
C GLU A 47 24.52 55.11 -4.55
N LEU A 48 24.68 54.12 -5.44
CA LEU A 48 24.80 54.35 -6.88
C LEU A 48 23.55 55.02 -7.45
N GLN A 49 22.35 54.60 -7.03
CA GLN A 49 21.10 55.18 -7.52
C GLN A 49 20.94 56.63 -7.08
N GLN A 50 21.33 56.98 -5.84
CA GLN A 50 21.34 58.36 -5.38
C GLN A 50 22.36 59.20 -6.15
N ASN A 51 23.60 58.72 -6.29
CA ASN A 51 24.66 59.42 -7.02
C ASN A 51 24.28 59.65 -8.49
N THR A 52 23.70 58.65 -9.14
CA THR A 52 23.24 58.75 -10.53
C THR A 52 22.17 59.82 -10.67
N GLY A 53 21.19 59.88 -9.75
CA GLY A 53 20.14 60.91 -9.76
C GLY A 53 20.64 62.32 -9.43
N GLU A 54 21.60 62.47 -8.52
CA GLU A 54 22.28 63.75 -8.30
C GLU A 54 23.06 64.19 -9.53
N ARG A 55 23.74 63.25 -10.20
CA ARG A 55 24.54 63.53 -11.38
C ARG A 55 23.70 63.84 -12.61
N GLU A 56 22.50 63.26 -12.76
CA GLU A 56 21.51 63.67 -13.76
C GLU A 56 21.11 65.15 -13.59
N ARG A 57 20.91 65.60 -12.36
CA ARG A 57 20.60 67.01 -12.07
C ARG A 57 21.74 67.93 -12.48
N VAL A 58 22.98 67.60 -12.09
CA VAL A 58 24.17 68.39 -12.46
C VAL A 58 24.36 68.43 -13.98
N LEU A 59 24.14 67.31 -14.67
CA LEU A 59 24.20 67.26 -16.13
C LEU A 59 23.13 68.13 -16.79
N ALA A 60 21.91 68.17 -16.24
CA ALA A 60 20.83 69.03 -16.71
C ALA A 60 21.14 70.53 -16.51
N GLU A 61 21.65 70.91 -15.33
CA GLU A 61 22.08 72.28 -15.03
C GLU A 61 23.23 72.72 -15.95
N GLN A 62 24.17 71.81 -16.22
CA GLN A 62 25.28 72.06 -17.14
C GLN A 62 24.80 72.27 -18.58
N LEU A 63 23.85 71.46 -19.04
CA LEU A 63 23.21 71.63 -20.36
C LEU A 63 22.44 72.95 -20.45
N GLU A 64 21.70 73.33 -19.40
CA GLU A 64 21.00 74.61 -19.34
C GLU A 64 21.97 75.80 -19.41
N THR A 65 23.10 75.69 -18.71
CA THR A 65 24.17 76.70 -18.72
C THR A 65 24.79 76.83 -20.11
N ILE A 66 25.12 75.71 -20.75
CA ILE A 66 25.60 75.69 -22.15
C ILE A 66 24.57 76.34 -23.08
N GLY A 67 23.29 75.97 -22.96
CA GLY A 67 22.21 76.55 -23.77
C GLY A 67 22.03 78.05 -23.58
N LYS A 68 22.16 78.56 -22.35
CA LYS A 68 22.16 80.01 -22.06
C LYS A 68 23.33 80.72 -22.75
N LEU A 69 24.54 80.17 -22.65
CA LEU A 69 25.74 80.72 -23.30
C LEU A 69 25.60 80.70 -24.84
N GLU A 70 25.04 79.64 -25.41
CA GLU A 70 24.78 79.52 -26.86
C GLU A 70 23.74 80.54 -27.34
N ASN A 71 22.68 80.78 -26.56
CA ASN A 71 21.69 81.82 -26.84
C ASN A 71 22.32 83.22 -26.79
N GLU A 72 23.15 83.50 -25.78
CA GLU A 72 23.84 84.79 -25.64
C GLU A 72 24.83 85.03 -26.79
N ILE A 73 25.56 83.98 -27.23
CA ILE A 73 26.37 84.03 -28.46
C ILE A 73 25.50 84.36 -29.68
N THR A 74 24.30 83.77 -29.78
CA THR A 74 23.37 83.99 -30.90
C THR A 74 22.87 85.43 -30.93
N GLU A 75 22.45 85.98 -29.79
CA GLU A 75 21.99 87.37 -29.67
C GLU A 75 23.08 88.38 -30.03
N LEU A 76 24.30 88.21 -29.48
CA LEU A 76 25.45 89.08 -29.74
C LEU A 76 25.97 88.99 -31.18
N SER A 77 25.53 87.98 -31.95
CA SER A 77 25.99 87.71 -33.31
C SER A 77 24.94 87.96 -34.41
N THR A 78 23.82 88.60 -34.06
CA THR A 78 22.68 88.93 -34.95
C THR A 78 23.02 89.84 -36.14
N SER A 79 24.10 90.63 -36.10
CA SER A 79 24.55 91.47 -37.22
C SER A 79 26.08 91.44 -37.42
N GLN A 80 26.57 91.75 -38.63
CA GLN A 80 28.01 91.78 -38.93
C GLN A 80 28.78 92.83 -38.11
N LEU A 81 28.17 94.00 -37.83
CA LEU A 81 28.75 95.01 -36.94
C LEU A 81 28.75 94.56 -35.47
N GLY A 82 27.71 93.84 -35.01
CA GLY A 82 27.64 93.28 -33.65
C GLY A 82 28.74 92.25 -33.37
N LYS A 83 29.11 91.43 -34.36
CA LYS A 83 30.23 90.47 -34.25
C LYS A 83 31.58 91.16 -34.06
N ILE A 84 31.78 92.34 -34.66
CA ILE A 84 33.03 93.10 -34.59
C ILE A 84 33.15 93.84 -33.26
N LEU A 85 32.08 94.50 -32.82
CA LEU A 85 32.07 95.25 -31.55
C LEU A 85 32.21 94.33 -30.32
N ASN A 86 31.68 93.10 -30.38
CA ASN A 86 31.70 92.16 -29.26
C ASN A 86 32.73 91.03 -29.40
N TYR A 87 33.75 91.19 -30.25
CA TYR A 87 34.70 90.12 -30.61
C TYR A 87 35.34 89.41 -29.41
N PHE A 88 35.86 90.17 -28.43
CA PHE A 88 36.50 89.59 -27.24
C PHE A 88 35.52 88.86 -26.33
N GLN A 89 34.29 89.36 -26.23
CA GLN A 89 33.22 88.74 -25.43
C GLN A 89 32.72 87.44 -26.09
N LEU A 90 32.53 87.44 -27.42
CA LEU A 90 32.19 86.23 -28.19
C LEU A 90 33.28 85.16 -28.11
N ARG A 91 34.57 85.56 -28.13
CA ARG A 91 35.69 84.62 -27.97
C ARG A 91 35.68 83.97 -26.58
N LYS A 92 35.39 84.74 -25.54
CA LYS A 92 35.26 84.23 -24.17
C LYS A 92 34.08 83.26 -24.02
N LEU A 93 32.88 83.68 -24.45
CA LEU A 93 31.68 82.83 -24.39
C LEU A 93 31.86 81.50 -25.14
N ARG A 94 32.51 81.51 -26.30
CA ARG A 94 32.83 80.27 -27.04
C ARG A 94 33.80 79.37 -26.29
N ALA A 95 34.81 79.94 -25.61
CA ALA A 95 35.72 79.16 -24.78
C ALA A 95 34.98 78.56 -23.56
N ASP A 96 34.06 79.30 -22.97
CA ASP A 96 33.23 78.85 -21.85
C ASP A 96 32.25 77.73 -22.28
N VAL A 97 31.67 77.80 -23.49
CA VAL A 97 30.87 76.71 -24.09
C VAL A 97 31.71 75.44 -24.29
N ILE A 98 32.91 75.57 -24.87
CA ILE A 98 33.81 74.40 -25.07
C ILE A 98 34.21 73.79 -23.73
N GLY A 99 34.54 74.62 -22.74
CA GLY A 99 34.82 74.18 -21.37
C GLY A 99 33.63 73.46 -20.76
N GLY A 100 32.43 74.03 -20.91
CA GLY A 100 31.19 73.45 -20.41
C GLY A 100 30.84 72.11 -21.05
N GLN A 101 31.00 71.99 -22.36
CA GLN A 101 30.81 70.74 -23.11
C GLN A 101 31.79 69.66 -22.67
N ARG A 102 33.06 70.01 -22.42
CA ARG A 102 34.06 69.07 -21.91
C ARG A 102 33.70 68.56 -20.51
N THR A 103 33.28 69.47 -19.61
CA THR A 103 32.81 69.08 -18.27
C THR A 103 31.56 68.19 -18.35
N TYR A 104 30.63 68.49 -19.26
CA TYR A 104 29.47 67.64 -19.50
C TYR A 104 29.86 66.23 -19.93
N GLU A 105 30.76 66.08 -20.90
CA GLU A 105 31.23 64.76 -21.37
C GLU A 105 31.95 63.97 -20.26
N GLU A 106 32.79 64.63 -19.46
CA GLU A 106 33.48 63.99 -18.32
C GLU A 106 32.48 63.48 -17.26
N LEU A 107 31.46 64.29 -16.93
CA LEU A 107 30.39 63.92 -15.99
C LEU A 107 29.53 62.76 -16.53
N LYS A 108 29.21 62.80 -17.83
CA LYS A 108 28.43 61.77 -18.51
C LYS A 108 29.18 60.44 -18.58
N GLN A 109 30.49 60.48 -18.80
CA GLN A 109 31.31 59.28 -18.80
C GLN A 109 31.35 58.62 -17.41
N GLN A 110 31.47 59.42 -16.33
CA GLN A 110 31.40 58.90 -14.96
C GLN A 110 30.03 58.30 -14.64
N GLN A 111 28.95 58.96 -15.06
CA GLN A 111 27.59 58.47 -14.89
C GLN A 111 27.37 57.11 -15.59
N ASN A 112 27.88 56.95 -16.82
CA ASN A 112 27.77 55.69 -17.54
C ASN A 112 28.48 54.53 -16.83
N ILE A 113 29.61 54.80 -16.15
CA ILE A 113 30.32 53.79 -15.34
C ILE A 113 29.47 53.38 -14.13
N GLU A 114 28.88 54.35 -13.43
CA GLU A 114 28.03 54.10 -12.26
C GLU A 114 26.75 53.34 -12.64
N ILE A 115 26.12 53.68 -13.78
CA ILE A 115 24.95 52.96 -14.33
C ILE A 115 25.33 51.52 -14.69
N ALA A 116 26.49 51.29 -15.32
CA ALA A 116 26.95 49.94 -15.65
C ALA A 116 27.22 49.11 -14.39
N GLU A 117 27.83 49.71 -13.35
CA GLU A 117 28.00 49.06 -12.04
C GLU A 117 26.64 48.73 -11.39
N GLN A 118 25.69 49.65 -11.45
CA GLN A 118 24.35 49.46 -10.91
C GLN A 118 23.60 48.31 -11.61
N GLN A 119 23.67 48.24 -12.95
CA GLN A 119 23.11 47.14 -13.74
C GLN A 119 23.73 45.80 -13.35
N GLY A 120 25.06 45.73 -13.24
CA GLY A 120 25.76 44.50 -12.84
C GLY A 120 25.45 44.03 -11.42
N ILE A 121 25.09 44.94 -10.50
CA ILE A 121 24.60 44.58 -9.15
C ILE A 121 23.14 44.12 -9.22
N PHE A 122 22.30 44.79 -10.01
CA PHE A 122 20.89 44.46 -10.19
C PHE A 122 20.72 43.03 -10.74
N GLU A 123 21.45 42.67 -11.79
CA GLU A 123 21.43 41.33 -12.38
C GLU A 123 21.80 40.23 -11.36
N LYS A 124 22.76 40.51 -10.47
CA LYS A 124 23.17 39.57 -9.40
C LYS A 124 22.13 39.43 -8.29
N LEU A 125 21.30 40.45 -8.06
CA LEU A 125 20.27 40.45 -7.03
C LEU A 125 18.94 39.86 -7.52
N GLU A 126 18.62 40.02 -8.81
CA GLU A 126 17.40 39.50 -9.45
C GLU A 126 17.52 38.08 -10.01
N SER A 127 18.71 37.47 -10.03
CA SER A 127 18.84 36.10 -10.56
C SER A 127 17.85 35.14 -9.89
N GLU A 128 17.01 34.48 -10.69
CA GLU A 128 16.02 33.51 -10.19
C GLU A 128 16.66 32.22 -9.65
N GLU A 129 17.95 31.99 -9.95
CA GLU A 129 18.69 30.84 -9.45
C GLU A 129 18.88 30.91 -7.93
N THR A 130 18.67 29.78 -7.26
CA THR A 130 18.98 29.69 -5.82
C THR A 130 20.47 29.97 -5.61
N PRO A 131 20.86 30.97 -4.79
CA PRO A 131 22.25 31.33 -4.58
C PRO A 131 23.11 30.14 -4.12
N PRO A 132 24.38 30.04 -4.54
CA PRO A 132 25.26 28.92 -4.21
C PRO A 132 25.33 28.61 -2.70
N ALA A 133 25.39 29.64 -1.85
CA ALA A 133 25.39 29.48 -0.39
C ALA A 133 24.09 28.86 0.16
N LEU A 134 22.93 29.17 -0.46
CA LEU A 134 21.66 28.55 -0.08
C LEU A 134 21.54 27.11 -0.61
N GLN A 135 22.16 26.81 -1.76
CA GLN A 135 22.29 25.44 -2.25
C GLN A 135 23.21 24.61 -1.35
N GLU A 136 24.34 25.18 -0.91
CA GLU A 136 25.27 24.55 0.02
C GLU A 136 24.60 24.30 1.38
N ALA A 137 23.90 25.29 1.94
CA ALA A 137 23.13 25.10 3.16
C ALA A 137 22.06 23.99 3.03
N LYS A 138 21.41 23.86 1.85
CA LYS A 138 20.52 22.74 1.56
C LYS A 138 21.32 21.43 1.53
N ARG A 139 22.44 21.36 0.81
CA ARG A 139 23.29 20.16 0.73
C ARG A 139 23.77 19.69 2.11
N MET A 140 24.25 20.60 2.96
CA MET A 140 24.64 20.32 4.35
C MET A 140 23.50 19.69 5.15
N LEU A 141 22.30 20.28 5.08
CA LEU A 141 21.12 19.77 5.77
C LEU A 141 20.72 18.37 5.26
N GLY A 142 20.79 18.17 3.95
CA GLY A 142 20.50 16.88 3.32
C GLY A 142 21.50 15.80 3.74
N ASN A 143 22.79 16.12 3.74
CA ASN A 143 23.85 15.21 4.19
C ASN A 143 23.71 14.85 5.66
N PHE A 144 23.41 15.83 6.52
CA PHE A 144 23.14 15.58 7.93
C PHE A 144 22.01 14.57 8.10
N TYR A 145 20.83 14.85 7.55
CA TYR A 145 19.70 13.93 7.72
C TYR A 145 19.88 12.58 7.03
N LYS A 146 20.67 12.50 5.96
CA LYS A 146 21.09 11.22 5.38
C LYS A 146 21.91 10.41 6.40
N GLY A 147 22.91 11.02 7.04
CA GLY A 147 23.69 10.37 8.10
C GLY A 147 22.84 9.96 9.29
N GLN A 148 21.86 10.78 9.69
CA GLN A 148 20.93 10.44 10.78
C GLN A 148 20.02 9.25 10.44
N LYS A 149 19.57 9.10 9.18
CA LYS A 149 18.80 7.93 8.72
C LYS A 149 19.63 6.64 8.81
N GLU A 150 20.93 6.71 8.47
CA GLU A 150 21.86 5.58 8.56
C GLU A 150 22.12 5.20 10.03
N LYS A 151 22.37 6.18 10.91
CA LYS A 151 22.51 5.96 12.35
C LYS A 151 21.26 5.34 12.97
N TRP A 152 20.08 5.88 12.64
CA TRP A 152 18.78 5.34 13.07
C TRP A 152 18.60 3.87 12.69
N THR A 153 18.94 3.51 11.45
CA THR A 153 18.77 2.12 10.97
C THR A 153 19.66 1.15 11.75
N ASN A 154 20.86 1.60 12.15
CA ASN A 154 21.86 0.77 12.81
C ASN A 154 21.80 0.81 14.34
N SER A 155 21.06 1.75 14.94
CA SER A 155 20.91 1.79 16.39
C SER A 155 20.10 0.59 16.90
N GLU A 156 20.42 0.16 18.12
CA GLU A 156 19.59 -0.77 18.89
C GLU A 156 18.21 -0.15 19.18
N TYR A 157 17.26 -0.96 19.65
CA TYR A 157 15.93 -0.52 20.05
C TYR A 157 15.55 -1.14 21.39
N THR A 158 14.66 -0.48 22.12
CA THR A 158 14.06 -1.00 23.37
C THR A 158 12.55 -1.24 23.25
N GLU A 159 11.93 -1.81 24.27
CA GLU A 159 10.47 -1.94 24.36
C GLU A 159 9.78 -0.56 24.41
N GLU A 160 10.41 0.44 25.03
CA GLU A 160 9.92 1.83 25.03
C GLU A 160 9.95 2.44 23.63
N ASP A 161 10.99 2.15 22.82
CA ASP A 161 11.02 2.55 21.43
C ASP A 161 9.83 1.94 20.66
N ILE A 162 9.57 0.64 20.83
CA ILE A 162 8.44 -0.03 20.17
C ILE A 162 7.12 0.63 20.60
N THR A 163 6.92 0.81 21.89
CA THR A 163 5.72 1.45 22.45
C THR A 163 5.51 2.87 21.91
N LYS A 164 6.61 3.63 21.75
CA LYS A 164 6.58 5.01 21.21
C LYS A 164 6.23 5.05 19.73
N TYR A 165 6.83 4.18 18.92
CA TYR A 165 6.75 4.29 17.45
C TYR A 165 5.71 3.38 16.80
N PHE A 166 5.25 2.33 17.48
CA PHE A 166 4.23 1.41 16.97
C PHE A 166 2.87 1.67 17.62
N SER A 167 2.52 2.93 17.87
CA SER A 167 1.11 3.28 18.12
C SER A 167 0.33 3.33 16.81
N GLU A 168 -0.97 3.08 16.87
CA GLU A 168 -1.87 3.13 15.70
C GLU A 168 -1.79 4.51 15.03
N GLU A 169 -1.87 5.58 15.81
CA GLU A 169 -1.84 6.95 15.32
C GLU A 169 -0.52 7.29 14.64
N ASN A 170 0.62 6.86 15.20
CA ASN A 170 1.92 7.12 14.59
C ASN A 170 2.04 6.37 13.25
N LEU A 171 1.79 5.07 13.23
CA LEU A 171 1.89 4.24 12.02
C LEU A 171 0.95 4.73 10.92
N ALA A 172 -0.29 5.07 11.27
CA ALA A 172 -1.27 5.64 10.34
C ALA A 172 -0.78 6.94 9.69
N SER A 173 -0.10 7.81 10.45
CA SER A 173 0.37 9.12 9.97
C SER A 173 1.56 9.06 8.99
N LEU A 174 2.29 7.95 8.93
CA LEU A 174 3.50 7.85 8.10
C LEU A 174 3.17 7.71 6.62
N SER A 175 4.02 8.27 5.75
CA SER A 175 4.08 7.86 4.34
C SER A 175 4.67 6.45 4.22
N LEU A 176 4.47 5.78 3.08
CA LEU A 176 5.09 4.47 2.82
C LEU A 176 6.62 4.51 2.99
N GLU A 177 7.29 5.56 2.51
CA GLU A 177 8.75 5.72 2.67
C GLU A 177 9.15 5.82 4.15
N TYR A 178 8.44 6.64 4.95
CA TYR A 178 8.79 6.83 6.36
C TYR A 178 8.41 5.62 7.20
N TYR A 179 7.38 4.89 6.81
CA TYR A 179 7.00 3.62 7.41
C TYR A 179 8.10 2.57 7.19
N VAL A 180 8.60 2.43 5.95
CA VAL A 180 9.74 1.55 5.66
C VAL A 180 10.99 1.97 6.44
N LEU A 181 11.30 3.26 6.48
CA LEU A 181 12.43 3.78 7.25
C LEU A 181 12.31 3.49 8.75
N LEU A 182 11.11 3.56 9.31
CA LEU A 182 10.83 3.15 10.69
C LEU A 182 11.19 1.67 10.86
N LEU A 183 10.61 0.79 10.03
CA LEU A 183 10.79 -0.67 10.11
C LEU A 183 12.24 -1.13 9.96
N LYS A 184 13.10 -0.38 9.27
CA LYS A 184 14.53 -0.71 9.15
C LYS A 184 15.27 -0.80 10.50
N ARG A 185 14.79 -0.12 11.55
CA ARG A 185 15.38 -0.18 12.90
C ARG A 185 14.90 -1.37 13.72
N PHE A 186 13.68 -1.87 13.48
CA PHE A 186 12.94 -2.80 14.34
C PHE A 186 12.84 -4.22 13.74
N PRO A 187 12.29 -5.20 14.49
CA PRO A 187 11.99 -6.53 13.95
C PRO A 187 11.11 -6.45 12.71
N ARG A 188 11.48 -7.22 11.67
CA ARG A 188 10.86 -7.19 10.35
C ARG A 188 9.58 -8.03 10.25
N GLU A 189 9.30 -8.81 11.29
CA GLU A 189 8.23 -9.79 11.27
C GLU A 189 6.88 -9.10 11.14
N MET A 190 6.01 -9.71 10.35
CA MET A 190 4.69 -9.18 10.04
C MET A 190 3.64 -10.25 10.24
N VAL A 191 2.47 -9.81 10.64
CA VAL A 191 1.24 -10.59 10.58
C VAL A 191 0.42 -10.12 9.38
N ALA A 192 -0.21 -11.03 8.66
CA ALA A 192 -1.02 -10.72 7.50
C ALA A 192 -2.45 -11.23 7.65
N HIS A 193 -3.40 -10.45 7.13
CA HIS A 193 -4.80 -10.79 7.03
C HIS A 193 -5.22 -10.72 5.57
N VAL A 194 -5.49 -11.87 4.96
CA VAL A 194 -6.04 -11.94 3.61
C VAL A 194 -7.52 -11.59 3.61
N THR A 195 -7.91 -10.76 2.65
CA THR A 195 -9.29 -10.31 2.51
C THR A 195 -10.08 -11.24 1.59
N ARG A 196 -11.41 -11.19 1.70
CA ARG A 196 -12.33 -11.88 0.78
C ARG A 196 -12.89 -10.90 -0.23
N GLN A 197 -12.18 -10.70 -1.33
CA GLN A 197 -12.61 -9.88 -2.47
C GLN A 197 -12.71 -10.76 -3.72
N GLY A 198 -13.88 -10.77 -4.36
CA GLY A 198 -14.17 -11.64 -5.49
C GLY A 198 -14.70 -13.01 -5.05
N ILE A 199 -14.53 -14.01 -5.90
CA ILE A 199 -15.08 -15.37 -5.68
C ILE A 199 -14.14 -16.19 -4.82
N ARG A 200 -14.68 -16.89 -3.82
CA ARG A 200 -13.94 -17.92 -3.09
C ARG A 200 -13.76 -19.17 -3.94
N ASP A 201 -12.69 -19.22 -4.72
CA ASP A 201 -12.44 -20.25 -5.74
C ASP A 201 -11.52 -21.37 -5.28
N HIS A 202 -10.91 -21.27 -4.10
CA HIS A 202 -10.04 -22.30 -3.55
C HIS A 202 -10.23 -22.50 -2.05
N ILE A 203 -10.02 -23.75 -1.63
CA ILE A 203 -10.04 -24.22 -0.25
C ILE A 203 -8.95 -25.27 -0.08
N GLU A 204 -7.87 -24.93 0.61
CA GLU A 204 -6.76 -25.88 0.82
C GLU A 204 -6.95 -26.78 2.06
N LEU A 205 -8.05 -26.60 2.80
CA LEU A 205 -8.42 -27.39 4.00
C LEU A 205 -9.91 -27.72 4.05
N MET A 206 -10.23 -28.97 4.41
CA MET A 206 -11.60 -29.50 4.47
C MET A 206 -12.51 -28.83 5.51
N TYR A 207 -11.94 -28.18 6.54
CA TYR A 207 -12.70 -27.52 7.60
C TYR A 207 -12.87 -26.01 7.37
N HIS A 208 -12.27 -25.46 6.31
CA HIS A 208 -12.32 -24.03 5.97
C HIS A 208 -13.16 -23.76 4.73
N THR A 209 -14.35 -24.35 4.62
CA THR A 209 -15.18 -24.30 3.39
C THR A 209 -16.21 -23.16 3.36
N ALA A 210 -16.35 -22.41 4.45
CA ALA A 210 -17.40 -21.39 4.59
C ALA A 210 -17.37 -20.30 3.50
N GLY A 211 -18.40 -20.27 2.65
CA GLY A 211 -18.51 -19.32 1.54
C GLY A 211 -17.76 -19.72 0.27
N GLU A 212 -17.37 -20.99 0.11
CA GLU A 212 -16.88 -21.53 -1.16
C GLU A 212 -17.86 -21.22 -2.30
N GLY A 213 -17.33 -20.74 -3.43
CA GLY A 213 -18.11 -20.35 -4.61
C GLY A 213 -18.90 -19.04 -4.47
N ALA A 214 -18.93 -18.42 -3.29
CA ALA A 214 -19.62 -17.15 -3.08
C ALA A 214 -18.73 -15.95 -3.44
N TYR A 215 -19.37 -14.91 -3.98
CA TYR A 215 -18.75 -13.59 -4.13
C TYR A 215 -18.74 -12.83 -2.81
N ALA A 216 -17.64 -12.15 -2.53
CA ALA A 216 -17.51 -11.22 -1.42
C ALA A 216 -16.87 -9.90 -1.86
N ASP A 217 -17.32 -8.82 -1.24
CA ASP A 217 -16.83 -7.44 -1.38
C ASP A 217 -16.04 -7.01 -0.14
N GLY A 218 -15.35 -7.94 0.50
CA GLY A 218 -14.74 -7.77 1.81
C GLY A 218 -13.73 -6.62 1.86
N PHE A 219 -12.90 -6.48 0.83
CA PHE A 219 -11.94 -5.37 0.81
C PHE A 219 -12.61 -4.01 0.55
N ILE A 220 -13.65 -3.95 -0.30
CA ILE A 220 -14.47 -2.73 -0.48
C ILE A 220 -15.03 -2.27 0.87
N LYS A 221 -15.67 -3.18 1.62
CA LYS A 221 -16.23 -2.88 2.94
C LYS A 221 -15.16 -2.41 3.94
N MET A 222 -13.99 -3.06 3.92
CA MET A 222 -12.86 -2.66 4.77
C MET A 222 -12.39 -1.23 4.45
N VAL A 223 -12.24 -0.85 3.18
CA VAL A 223 -11.79 0.51 2.83
C VAL A 223 -12.88 1.57 3.06
N GLU A 224 -14.16 1.21 2.94
CA GLU A 224 -15.28 2.09 3.29
C GLU A 224 -15.29 2.46 4.78
N ASP A 225 -15.02 1.49 5.65
CA ASP A 225 -14.90 1.66 7.11
C ASP A 225 -13.53 2.23 7.53
N GLY A 226 -12.49 1.96 6.75
CA GLY A 226 -11.10 2.32 7.07
C GLY A 226 -10.50 1.47 8.19
N ARG A 227 -11.18 0.39 8.60
CA ARG A 227 -10.79 -0.47 9.72
C ARG A 227 -10.82 -1.95 9.33
N LEU A 228 -9.87 -2.72 9.88
CA LEU A 228 -9.94 -4.18 9.95
C LEU A 228 -10.61 -4.58 11.28
N ARG A 229 -11.64 -5.42 11.20
CA ARG A 229 -12.43 -5.86 12.36
C ARG A 229 -12.49 -7.37 12.43
N SER A 230 -12.77 -7.87 13.64
CA SER A 230 -13.10 -9.27 13.85
C SER A 230 -14.43 -9.63 13.17
N PRO A 231 -14.68 -10.93 12.90
CA PRO A 231 -15.95 -11.37 12.32
C PRO A 231 -17.18 -10.81 13.05
N LEU A 232 -17.17 -10.80 14.39
CA LEU A 232 -18.24 -10.20 15.18
C LEU A 232 -18.21 -8.66 15.14
N GLY A 233 -17.03 -8.05 15.22
CA GLY A 233 -16.88 -6.59 15.16
C GLY A 233 -17.46 -5.97 13.88
N VAL A 234 -17.37 -6.66 12.74
CA VAL A 234 -18.01 -6.23 11.47
C VAL A 234 -19.52 -6.03 11.64
N TYR A 235 -20.22 -6.97 12.27
CA TYR A 235 -21.66 -6.87 12.49
C TYR A 235 -22.00 -5.76 13.50
N LEU A 236 -21.20 -5.60 14.56
CA LEU A 236 -21.52 -4.67 15.65
C LEU A 236 -21.39 -3.19 15.27
N VAL A 237 -20.75 -2.85 14.15
CA VAL A 237 -20.66 -1.48 13.64
C VAL A 237 -21.62 -1.16 12.50
N GLU A 238 -22.37 -2.15 11.99
CA GLU A 238 -23.41 -1.89 11.01
C GLU A 238 -24.47 -0.95 11.63
N GLY A 239 -24.99 -0.01 10.83
CA GLY A 239 -25.89 1.07 11.29
C GLY A 239 -27.19 0.60 11.97
N GLU A 240 -27.44 -0.70 11.98
CA GLU A 240 -28.57 -1.36 12.63
C GLU A 240 -28.07 -2.52 13.51
N LYS A 241 -27.39 -2.19 14.63
CA LYS A 241 -26.79 -3.15 15.56
C LYS A 241 -27.69 -4.34 15.92
N GLU A 242 -28.98 -4.09 16.14
CA GLU A 242 -29.95 -5.14 16.48
C GLU A 242 -30.15 -6.11 15.30
N GLN A 243 -30.32 -5.62 14.07
CA GLN A 243 -30.43 -6.48 12.90
C GLN A 243 -29.12 -7.23 12.59
N ALA A 244 -27.98 -6.60 12.88
CA ALA A 244 -26.70 -7.24 12.70
C ALA A 244 -26.52 -8.44 13.66
N ILE A 245 -27.01 -8.31 14.90
CA ILE A 245 -27.05 -9.42 15.87
C ILE A 245 -28.03 -10.51 15.42
N VAL A 246 -29.20 -10.14 14.89
CA VAL A 246 -30.14 -11.10 14.28
C VAL A 246 -29.45 -11.93 13.19
N ARG A 247 -28.69 -11.26 12.30
CA ARG A 247 -27.92 -11.92 11.23
C ARG A 247 -26.80 -12.80 11.78
N PHE A 248 -26.01 -12.28 12.70
CA PHE A 248 -24.85 -12.96 13.29
C PHE A 248 -25.23 -14.22 14.05
N LEU A 249 -26.26 -14.14 14.92
CA LEU A 249 -26.78 -15.29 15.66
C LEU A 249 -27.69 -16.18 14.80
N HIS A 250 -27.89 -15.83 13.53
CA HIS A 250 -28.75 -16.54 12.59
C HIS A 250 -30.16 -16.82 13.15
N LEU A 251 -30.79 -15.82 13.81
CA LEU A 251 -32.01 -16.05 14.57
C LEU A 251 -33.18 -16.62 13.75
N LYS A 252 -33.21 -16.32 12.45
CA LYS A 252 -34.17 -16.90 11.48
C LYS A 252 -34.17 -18.44 11.42
N ASN A 253 -33.10 -19.09 11.89
CA ASN A 253 -32.96 -20.55 11.87
C ASN A 253 -33.58 -21.22 13.12
N PHE A 254 -33.94 -20.45 14.15
CA PHE A 254 -34.56 -20.97 15.37
C PHE A 254 -36.08 -20.86 15.32
N LYS A 255 -36.76 -21.85 15.90
CA LYS A 255 -38.23 -21.92 15.90
C LYS A 255 -38.85 -21.07 17.02
N ASN A 256 -38.13 -20.91 18.12
CA ASN A 256 -38.62 -20.25 19.33
C ASN A 256 -37.47 -19.51 20.04
N LYS A 257 -37.84 -18.72 21.05
CA LYS A 257 -36.92 -17.88 21.82
C LYS A 257 -35.97 -18.71 22.69
N GLU A 258 -36.46 -19.82 23.22
CA GLU A 258 -35.73 -20.70 24.13
C GLU A 258 -34.53 -21.36 23.44
N ASP A 259 -34.70 -21.81 22.20
CA ASP A 259 -33.64 -22.37 21.35
C ASP A 259 -32.56 -21.31 21.04
N ALA A 260 -32.98 -20.08 20.72
CA ALA A 260 -32.08 -18.96 20.48
C ALA A 260 -31.27 -18.59 21.74
N PHE A 261 -31.91 -18.60 22.92
CA PHE A 261 -31.21 -18.38 24.19
C PHE A 261 -30.26 -19.52 24.55
N ALA A 262 -30.61 -20.78 24.25
CA ALA A 262 -29.70 -21.90 24.42
C ALA A 262 -28.46 -21.72 23.54
N HIS A 263 -28.64 -21.36 22.26
CA HIS A 263 -27.53 -21.06 21.36
C HIS A 263 -26.64 -19.91 21.88
N LEU A 264 -27.24 -18.81 22.34
CA LEU A 264 -26.48 -17.69 22.90
C LEU A 264 -25.67 -18.11 24.15
N ARG A 265 -26.27 -18.94 25.03
CA ARG A 265 -25.59 -19.45 26.22
C ARG A 265 -24.42 -20.36 25.85
N ASP A 266 -24.57 -21.21 24.84
CA ASP A 266 -23.47 -22.07 24.37
C ASP A 266 -22.35 -21.25 23.73
N PHE A 267 -22.70 -20.28 22.87
CA PHE A 267 -21.76 -19.37 22.22
C PHE A 267 -20.91 -18.57 23.23
N THR A 268 -21.53 -18.20 24.35
CA THR A 268 -20.91 -17.38 25.41
C THR A 268 -20.62 -18.17 26.69
N ASN A 269 -20.56 -19.50 26.61
CA ASN A 269 -20.25 -20.36 27.74
C ASN A 269 -18.78 -20.13 28.17
N PRO A 270 -18.50 -19.71 29.42
CA PRO A 270 -17.15 -19.42 29.89
C PRO A 270 -16.14 -20.56 29.75
N ASP A 271 -16.60 -21.81 29.78
CA ASP A 271 -15.78 -23.02 29.79
C ASP A 271 -15.27 -23.40 28.39
N THR A 272 -16.03 -23.05 27.35
CA THR A 272 -15.77 -23.37 25.94
C THR A 272 -15.16 -22.20 25.15
N GLN A 273 -14.87 -21.05 25.78
CA GLN A 273 -14.30 -19.86 25.10
C GLN A 273 -12.89 -20.07 24.46
N GLY A 274 -12.27 -21.24 24.65
CA GLY A 274 -11.04 -21.61 23.96
C GLY A 274 -11.24 -22.33 22.63
N GLU A 275 -12.49 -22.61 22.25
CA GLU A 275 -12.84 -23.46 21.11
C GLU A 275 -13.16 -22.65 19.85
N PRO A 276 -12.97 -23.23 18.64
CA PRO A 276 -13.36 -22.60 17.38
C PRO A 276 -14.84 -22.19 17.38
N GLY A 277 -15.14 -21.00 16.89
CA GLY A 277 -16.51 -20.49 16.79
C GLY A 277 -17.12 -19.93 18.08
N SER A 278 -16.41 -19.98 19.22
CA SER A 278 -16.83 -19.31 20.46
C SER A 278 -16.81 -17.77 20.36
N TYR A 279 -17.39 -17.06 21.33
CA TYR A 279 -17.36 -15.59 21.36
C TYR A 279 -15.93 -15.04 21.26
N VAL A 280 -15.00 -15.55 22.05
CA VAL A 280 -13.59 -15.14 22.02
C VAL A 280 -12.97 -15.32 20.63
N ASP A 281 -13.28 -16.43 19.96
CA ASP A 281 -12.78 -16.72 18.62
C ASP A 281 -13.35 -15.75 17.57
N ARG A 282 -14.67 -15.49 17.63
CA ARG A 282 -15.36 -14.55 16.72
C ARG A 282 -15.03 -13.08 16.99
N MET A 283 -14.56 -12.78 18.20
CA MET A 283 -14.13 -11.44 18.60
C MET A 283 -12.67 -11.14 18.24
N ALA A 284 -11.87 -12.16 17.98
CA ALA A 284 -10.51 -11.98 17.51
C ALA A 284 -10.46 -11.64 16.01
N VAL A 285 -9.52 -10.76 15.63
CA VAL A 285 -9.01 -10.72 14.27
C VAL A 285 -8.00 -11.87 14.14
N HIS A 286 -8.16 -12.68 13.09
CA HIS A 286 -7.25 -13.80 12.82
C HIS A 286 -6.20 -13.33 11.81
N PHE A 287 -4.93 -13.55 12.15
CA PHE A 287 -3.81 -13.29 11.26
C PHE A 287 -2.97 -14.55 11.06
N ALA A 288 -2.16 -14.54 10.02
CA ALA A 288 -1.05 -15.47 9.84
C ALA A 288 0.29 -14.73 9.98
N THR A 289 1.23 -15.31 10.74
CA THR A 289 2.56 -14.72 10.95
C THR A 289 3.52 -15.12 9.83
N GLU A 290 4.23 -14.17 9.24
CA GLU A 290 5.21 -14.39 8.16
C GLU A 290 4.67 -15.06 6.88
N GLU A 291 3.35 -15.22 6.74
CA GLU A 291 2.67 -15.73 5.54
C GLU A 291 1.28 -15.09 5.43
N VAL A 292 0.63 -15.19 4.26
CA VAL A 292 -0.68 -14.57 4.02
C VAL A 292 -1.86 -15.55 4.27
N ALA A 293 -1.58 -16.87 4.25
CA ALA A 293 -2.57 -17.93 4.43
C ALA A 293 -3.76 -17.82 3.46
N ASP A 294 -3.51 -17.37 2.23
CA ASP A 294 -4.48 -17.21 1.14
C ASP A 294 -5.23 -18.51 0.85
N GLY A 295 -4.52 -19.64 0.79
CA GLY A 295 -5.09 -20.96 0.56
C GLY A 295 -6.25 -21.35 1.49
N TYR A 296 -6.29 -20.79 2.71
CA TYR A 296 -7.27 -21.13 3.74
C TYR A 296 -8.30 -20.03 3.96
N TYR A 297 -7.88 -18.77 3.94
CA TYR A 297 -8.73 -17.64 4.32
C TYR A 297 -9.08 -16.72 3.15
N GLY A 298 -8.32 -16.81 2.06
CA GLY A 298 -8.48 -16.04 0.85
C GLY A 298 -9.74 -16.38 0.08
N SER A 299 -9.91 -15.63 -1.01
CA SER A 299 -11.05 -15.74 -1.91
C SER A 299 -10.58 -16.22 -3.27
N GLU A 300 -9.91 -15.35 -4.02
CA GLU A 300 -9.77 -15.54 -5.45
C GLU A 300 -8.30 -15.69 -5.87
N LYS A 301 -7.94 -16.88 -6.36
CA LYS A 301 -6.53 -17.25 -6.57
C LYS A 301 -5.78 -16.26 -7.46
N GLY A 302 -4.66 -15.70 -7.01
CA GLY A 302 -3.91 -14.69 -7.75
C GLY A 302 -4.58 -13.32 -7.87
N ASN A 303 -5.73 -13.09 -7.24
CA ASN A 303 -6.32 -11.75 -7.03
C ASN A 303 -6.41 -11.42 -5.52
N GLU A 304 -5.59 -12.03 -4.68
CA GLU A 304 -5.71 -11.86 -3.25
C GLU A 304 -5.24 -10.48 -2.80
N ILE A 305 -6.12 -9.77 -2.10
CA ILE A 305 -5.76 -8.52 -1.43
C ILE A 305 -5.56 -8.86 0.03
N PHE A 306 -4.50 -8.35 0.64
CA PHE A 306 -4.20 -8.59 2.05
C PHE A 306 -3.64 -7.35 2.74
N VAL A 307 -3.76 -7.33 4.06
CA VAL A 307 -3.20 -6.27 4.90
C VAL A 307 -2.13 -6.88 5.78
N ALA A 308 -0.93 -6.29 5.81
CA ALA A 308 0.17 -6.71 6.66
C ALA A 308 0.46 -5.66 7.73
N TYR A 309 0.54 -6.09 8.98
CA TYR A 309 0.93 -5.27 10.12
C TYR A 309 2.25 -5.75 10.71
N PRO A 310 3.09 -4.87 11.27
CA PRO A 310 4.29 -5.28 11.97
C PRO A 310 3.93 -6.08 13.21
N SER A 311 4.63 -7.18 13.48
CA SER A 311 4.45 -7.95 14.71
C SER A 311 4.65 -7.11 15.97
N ALA A 312 5.57 -6.13 15.92
CA ALA A 312 5.81 -5.17 17.01
C ALA A 312 4.59 -4.26 17.32
N TYR A 313 3.75 -3.97 16.30
CA TYR A 313 2.49 -3.25 16.51
C TYR A 313 1.48 -4.12 17.24
N ILE A 314 1.35 -5.39 16.84
CA ILE A 314 0.45 -6.33 17.50
C ILE A 314 0.87 -6.51 18.96
N ALA A 315 2.14 -6.81 19.18
CA ALA A 315 2.70 -7.10 20.49
C ALA A 315 2.53 -5.94 21.48
N SER A 316 2.77 -4.70 21.04
CA SER A 316 2.73 -3.54 21.95
C SER A 316 1.32 -2.99 22.19
N GLN A 317 0.40 -3.16 21.23
CA GLN A 317 -0.91 -2.46 21.28
C GLN A 317 -2.09 -3.37 21.64
N TYR A 318 -1.98 -4.69 21.45
CA TYR A 318 -3.10 -5.60 21.58
C TYR A 318 -2.79 -6.80 22.47
N TYR A 319 -3.83 -7.35 23.09
CA TYR A 319 -3.73 -8.71 23.63
C TYR A 319 -3.82 -9.70 22.48
N PHE A 320 -2.98 -10.74 22.51
CA PHE A 320 -2.92 -11.73 21.45
C PHE A 320 -2.63 -13.14 21.96
N SER A 321 -2.89 -14.14 21.12
CA SER A 321 -2.54 -15.54 21.37
C SER A 321 -1.89 -16.15 20.13
N GLY A 322 -0.78 -16.88 20.35
CA GLY A 322 0.04 -17.50 19.31
C GLY A 322 1.49 -17.01 19.32
N GLN A 323 2.14 -16.95 18.16
CA GLN A 323 3.53 -16.55 17.95
C GLN A 323 3.64 -15.47 16.86
N LEU A 324 4.47 -14.45 17.09
CA LEU A 324 4.59 -13.29 16.20
C LEU A 324 5.93 -13.22 15.44
N ASN A 325 6.84 -14.16 15.64
CA ASN A 325 8.21 -14.11 15.08
C ASN A 325 8.52 -15.11 13.95
N LYS A 326 7.65 -16.09 13.69
CA LYS A 326 7.87 -17.13 12.67
C LYS A 326 6.54 -17.68 12.16
N SER A 327 6.55 -18.19 10.93
CA SER A 327 5.40 -18.94 10.39
C SER A 327 5.23 -20.23 11.19
N GLY A 328 3.99 -20.51 11.59
CA GLY A 328 3.54 -21.76 12.19
C GLY A 328 3.35 -22.88 11.17
N GLY A 329 3.36 -22.57 9.87
CA GLY A 329 3.14 -23.51 8.78
C GLY A 329 1.68 -23.98 8.68
N GLY A 330 0.97 -23.47 7.67
CA GLY A 330 -0.38 -23.92 7.38
C GLY A 330 -1.39 -23.48 8.45
N TYR A 331 -2.37 -24.34 8.77
CA TYR A 331 -3.43 -24.03 9.74
C TYR A 331 -2.96 -23.78 11.17
N TRP A 332 -1.72 -24.16 11.50
CA TRP A 332 -1.15 -23.95 12.83
C TRP A 332 -0.64 -22.52 13.05
N ASN A 333 -0.76 -21.65 12.04
CA ASN A 333 -0.25 -20.29 12.07
C ASN A 333 -1.28 -19.22 12.44
N ASP A 334 -2.46 -19.61 12.91
CA ASP A 334 -3.48 -18.65 13.37
C ASP A 334 -2.99 -17.85 14.59
N GLN A 335 -3.09 -16.53 14.48
CA GLN A 335 -2.87 -15.58 15.55
C GLN A 335 -4.19 -14.92 15.91
N TRP A 336 -4.62 -15.06 17.15
CA TRP A 336 -5.83 -14.41 17.65
C TRP A 336 -5.44 -13.06 18.24
N VAL A 337 -5.93 -11.97 17.66
CA VAL A 337 -5.69 -10.61 18.15
C VAL A 337 -7.01 -9.98 18.57
N TRP A 338 -7.15 -9.64 19.84
CA TRP A 338 -8.37 -9.02 20.38
C TRP A 338 -8.29 -7.51 20.28
N ALA A 339 -8.70 -6.98 19.13
CA ALA A 339 -8.99 -5.57 18.96
C ALA A 339 -10.36 -5.22 19.59
N ASN A 340 -10.52 -3.97 20.03
CA ASN A 340 -11.81 -3.50 20.54
C ASN A 340 -12.90 -3.68 19.47
N GLU A 341 -14.04 -4.27 19.86
CA GLU A 341 -15.11 -4.68 18.94
C GLU A 341 -15.69 -3.54 18.08
N GLU A 342 -15.71 -2.32 18.60
CA GLU A 342 -16.21 -1.13 17.91
C GLU A 342 -15.11 -0.27 17.26
N LYS A 343 -13.85 -0.40 17.68
CA LYS A 343 -12.73 0.35 17.08
C LYS A 343 -12.08 -0.39 15.91
N GLY A 344 -11.88 -1.70 16.03
CA GLY A 344 -11.04 -2.46 15.11
C GLY A 344 -9.59 -1.98 15.09
N MET A 345 -8.92 -2.19 13.96
CA MET A 345 -7.54 -1.77 13.69
C MET A 345 -7.51 -0.85 12.47
N ASP A 346 -6.80 0.27 12.54
CA ASP A 346 -6.68 1.20 11.41
C ASP A 346 -5.94 0.58 10.21
N LEU A 347 -6.56 0.56 9.04
CA LEU A 347 -5.92 0.06 7.83
C LEU A 347 -4.65 0.83 7.47
N ASN A 348 -4.57 2.11 7.85
CA ASN A 348 -3.39 2.94 7.59
C ASN A 348 -2.23 2.64 8.52
N ALA A 349 -2.46 1.95 9.65
CA ALA A 349 -1.38 1.46 10.50
C ALA A 349 -0.65 0.26 9.89
N GLY A 350 -1.22 -0.37 8.86
CA GLY A 350 -0.64 -1.47 8.11
C GLY A 350 -0.26 -1.11 6.67
N LEU A 351 0.14 -2.14 5.92
CA LEU A 351 0.43 -2.10 4.49
C LEU A 351 -0.65 -2.88 3.74
N VAL A 352 -1.27 -2.27 2.74
CA VAL A 352 -2.25 -2.94 1.89
C VAL A 352 -1.58 -3.43 0.63
N PHE A 353 -1.63 -4.73 0.39
CA PHE A 353 -1.07 -5.37 -0.80
C PHE A 353 -2.17 -5.68 -1.80
N ILE A 354 -2.00 -5.19 -3.02
CA ILE A 354 -2.96 -5.37 -4.12
C ILE A 354 -2.22 -5.97 -5.33
N PRO A 355 -2.75 -7.04 -5.97
CA PRO A 355 -2.12 -7.61 -7.15
C PRO A 355 -2.16 -6.59 -8.30
N GLU A 356 -1.03 -6.36 -8.95
CA GLU A 356 -0.90 -5.31 -9.96
C GLU A 356 -1.55 -5.70 -11.29
N GLU A 357 -1.22 -6.90 -11.78
CA GLU A 357 -1.42 -7.29 -13.18
C GLU A 357 -2.65 -8.18 -13.41
N THR A 358 -3.29 -8.64 -12.33
CA THR A 358 -4.41 -9.57 -12.39
C THR A 358 -5.58 -8.97 -13.16
N ARG A 359 -6.11 -9.71 -14.13
CA ARG A 359 -7.25 -9.27 -14.93
C ARG A 359 -8.53 -9.45 -14.13
N VAL A 360 -9.28 -8.37 -13.94
CA VAL A 360 -10.52 -8.33 -13.18
C VAL A 360 -11.61 -7.60 -13.95
N ASP A 361 -12.86 -8.00 -13.74
CA ASP A 361 -14.03 -7.31 -14.26
C ASP A 361 -14.08 -5.86 -13.79
N ARG A 362 -14.36 -4.95 -14.73
CA ARG A 362 -14.39 -3.50 -14.46
C ARG A 362 -15.39 -3.08 -13.39
N ASN A 363 -16.44 -3.85 -13.15
CA ASN A 363 -17.53 -3.47 -12.24
C ASN A 363 -17.43 -4.15 -10.89
N SER A 364 -17.02 -5.41 -10.84
CA SER A 364 -16.97 -6.20 -9.60
C SER A 364 -15.57 -6.33 -8.99
N GLY A 365 -14.50 -6.13 -9.77
CA GLY A 365 -13.14 -6.39 -9.32
C GLY A 365 -12.82 -7.87 -9.11
N SER A 366 -13.70 -8.78 -9.55
CA SER A 366 -13.46 -10.24 -9.60
C SER A 366 -12.79 -10.64 -10.90
N ARG A 367 -11.94 -11.67 -10.87
CA ARG A 367 -11.38 -12.34 -12.06
C ARG A 367 -12.44 -12.98 -12.94
N TYR A 368 -13.61 -13.31 -12.39
CA TYR A 368 -14.59 -14.16 -13.03
C TYR A 368 -15.79 -13.39 -13.58
N GLU A 369 -16.39 -13.94 -14.63
CA GLU A 369 -17.71 -13.51 -15.09
C GLU A 369 -18.76 -13.89 -14.04
N LEU A 370 -19.56 -12.90 -13.64
CA LEU A 370 -20.64 -13.07 -12.66
C LEU A 370 -22.00 -12.93 -13.33
N ASP A 371 -22.96 -13.73 -12.90
CA ASP A 371 -24.35 -13.61 -13.31
C ASP A 371 -25.09 -12.47 -12.56
N GLU A 372 -26.38 -12.30 -12.84
CA GLU A 372 -27.23 -11.27 -12.21
C GLU A 372 -27.31 -11.40 -10.67
N ASN A 373 -27.05 -12.60 -10.13
CA ASN A 373 -27.06 -12.90 -8.70
C ASN A 373 -25.65 -12.83 -8.08
N LYS A 374 -24.64 -12.31 -8.80
CA LYS A 374 -23.22 -12.31 -8.42
C LYS A 374 -22.64 -13.72 -8.20
N SER A 375 -23.24 -14.73 -8.83
CA SER A 375 -22.69 -16.09 -8.82
C SER A 375 -21.71 -16.27 -9.99
N PRO A 376 -20.60 -17.00 -9.80
CA PRO A 376 -19.63 -17.18 -10.87
C PRO A 376 -20.18 -18.09 -11.97
N VAL A 377 -19.99 -17.68 -13.23
CA VAL A 377 -20.38 -18.49 -14.38
C VAL A 377 -19.40 -19.64 -14.55
N VAL A 378 -19.89 -20.88 -14.44
CA VAL A 378 -19.09 -22.09 -14.65
C VAL A 378 -18.65 -22.21 -16.11
N ASN A 379 -17.38 -22.53 -16.33
CA ASN A 379 -16.83 -22.72 -17.67
C ASN A 379 -17.20 -24.12 -18.21
N GLN A 380 -18.36 -24.22 -18.85
CA GLN A 380 -18.87 -25.46 -19.44
C GLN A 380 -18.01 -26.00 -20.59
N GLU A 381 -17.28 -25.14 -21.30
CA GLU A 381 -16.38 -25.56 -22.38
C GLU A 381 -15.20 -26.39 -21.84
N LEU A 382 -14.64 -25.99 -20.69
CA LEU A 382 -13.57 -26.73 -20.03
C LEU A 382 -14.05 -28.08 -19.50
N ILE A 383 -15.23 -28.12 -18.88
CA ILE A 383 -15.85 -29.36 -18.41
C ILE A 383 -16.05 -30.31 -19.60
N GLY A 384 -16.69 -29.83 -20.68
CA GLY A 384 -16.91 -30.62 -21.88
C GLY A 384 -15.62 -31.11 -22.55
N SER A 385 -14.55 -30.31 -22.50
CA SER A 385 -13.24 -30.71 -23.04
C SER A 385 -12.62 -31.87 -22.25
N ILE A 386 -12.71 -31.85 -20.92
CA ILE A 386 -12.24 -32.96 -20.07
C ILE A 386 -13.16 -34.19 -20.23
N GLN A 387 -14.48 -34.00 -20.31
CA GLN A 387 -15.43 -35.09 -20.56
C GLN A 387 -15.10 -35.82 -21.87
N LYS A 388 -14.79 -35.11 -22.96
CA LYS A 388 -14.36 -35.74 -24.24
C LYS A 388 -13.12 -36.63 -24.09
N VAL A 389 -12.16 -36.22 -23.26
CA VAL A 389 -10.97 -37.03 -22.95
C VAL A 389 -11.38 -38.30 -22.22
N ILE A 390 -12.22 -38.16 -21.18
CA ILE A 390 -12.68 -39.29 -20.37
C ILE A 390 -13.51 -40.25 -21.21
N GLU A 391 -14.41 -39.78 -22.05
CA GLU A 391 -15.31 -40.59 -22.88
C GLU A 391 -14.61 -41.30 -24.04
N SER A 392 -13.41 -40.88 -24.40
CA SER A 392 -12.62 -41.49 -25.47
C SER A 392 -12.35 -42.97 -25.23
N TYR A 393 -12.41 -43.76 -26.30
CA TYR A 393 -12.01 -45.17 -26.29
C TYR A 393 -10.52 -45.35 -25.93
N LYS A 394 -9.69 -44.32 -26.14
CA LYS A 394 -8.27 -44.30 -25.78
C LYS A 394 -7.99 -43.95 -24.32
N PHE A 395 -9.01 -43.51 -23.56
CA PHE A 395 -8.82 -43.03 -22.20
C PHE A 395 -8.22 -44.09 -21.28
N PHE A 396 -8.63 -45.36 -21.43
CA PHE A 396 -8.12 -46.45 -20.60
C PHE A 396 -6.61 -46.60 -20.73
N GLU A 397 -6.10 -46.65 -21.95
CA GLU A 397 -4.67 -46.78 -22.23
C GLU A 397 -3.90 -45.54 -21.75
N PHE A 398 -4.40 -44.34 -22.09
CA PHE A 398 -3.84 -43.07 -21.65
C PHE A 398 -3.71 -42.99 -20.12
N ALA A 399 -4.81 -43.25 -19.40
CA ALA A 399 -4.87 -43.12 -17.96
C ALA A 399 -4.03 -44.21 -17.25
N THR A 400 -3.95 -45.42 -17.80
CA THR A 400 -3.11 -46.50 -17.26
C THR A 400 -1.64 -46.09 -17.29
N GLN A 401 -1.13 -45.69 -18.44
CA GLN A 401 0.28 -45.33 -18.61
C GLN A 401 0.64 -44.05 -17.83
N ALA A 402 -0.22 -43.04 -17.87
CA ALA A 402 0.00 -41.80 -17.12
C ALA A 402 -0.02 -42.04 -15.60
N ARG A 403 -0.93 -42.87 -15.09
CA ARG A 403 -1.01 -43.21 -13.66
C ARG A 403 0.20 -43.98 -13.18
N GLU A 404 0.79 -44.88 -13.97
CA GLU A 404 2.03 -45.58 -13.57
C GLU A 404 3.18 -44.61 -13.29
N ILE A 405 3.23 -43.51 -14.04
CA ILE A 405 4.19 -42.44 -13.79
C ILE A 405 3.81 -41.72 -12.50
N LEU A 406 2.55 -41.26 -12.37
CA LEU A 406 2.08 -40.50 -11.21
C LEU A 406 2.16 -41.28 -9.88
N GLY A 407 1.85 -42.58 -9.89
CA GLY A 407 1.83 -43.46 -8.71
C GLY A 407 3.23 -43.82 -8.18
N LYS A 408 4.27 -43.75 -9.01
CA LYS A 408 5.67 -43.97 -8.58
C LYS A 408 6.26 -42.80 -7.79
N PHE A 409 5.69 -41.60 -7.90
CA PHE A 409 6.17 -40.40 -7.21
C PHE A 409 5.49 -40.12 -5.85
N ASN A 410 4.66 -41.04 -5.34
CA ASN A 410 3.87 -40.85 -4.12
C ASN A 410 4.17 -41.88 -3.01
N GLN A 411 5.33 -42.57 -3.05
CA GLN A 411 5.70 -43.55 -2.02
C GLN A 411 6.27 -42.94 -0.73
N ASP A 412 6.58 -41.65 -0.68
CA ASP A 412 7.06 -40.97 0.53
C ASP A 412 6.17 -39.76 0.90
N TRP A 413 5.23 -39.99 1.81
CA TRP A 413 4.40 -38.93 2.42
C TRP A 413 5.17 -38.02 3.39
N THR A 414 6.46 -38.26 3.59
CA THR A 414 7.31 -37.57 4.57
C THR A 414 8.20 -36.48 3.97
N ASP A 415 8.36 -36.42 2.65
CA ASP A 415 9.30 -35.49 2.03
C ASP A 415 8.59 -34.25 1.48
N GLY A 416 8.60 -33.17 2.27
CA GLY A 416 8.01 -31.86 1.96
C GLY A 416 8.63 -31.12 0.76
N ASN A 417 9.45 -31.79 -0.06
CA ASN A 417 10.05 -31.24 -1.27
C ASN A 417 9.40 -31.78 -2.54
N ILE A 418 8.15 -31.37 -2.76
CA ILE A 418 7.37 -31.62 -3.99
C ILE A 418 7.99 -30.93 -5.22
N TYR A 419 8.95 -30.02 -5.05
CA TYR A 419 9.57 -29.25 -6.14
C TYR A 419 10.75 -29.96 -6.84
N SER A 420 11.60 -30.71 -6.12
CA SER A 420 12.76 -31.40 -6.72
C SER A 420 12.38 -32.71 -7.43
N HIS A 421 11.44 -33.48 -6.87
CA HIS A 421 10.88 -34.69 -7.48
C HIS A 421 9.93 -34.42 -8.67
N ASN A 422 9.57 -33.15 -8.92
CA ASN A 422 8.63 -32.76 -9.98
C ASN A 422 9.27 -32.72 -11.37
N ILE A 423 10.57 -32.45 -11.50
CA ILE A 423 11.17 -32.19 -12.82
C ILE A 423 11.18 -33.46 -13.68
N GLU A 424 11.56 -34.60 -13.10
CA GLU A 424 11.60 -35.87 -13.81
C GLU A 424 10.17 -36.37 -14.14
N ALA A 425 9.25 -36.26 -13.19
CA ALA A 425 7.83 -36.54 -13.42
C ALA A 425 7.24 -35.65 -14.52
N ARG A 426 7.52 -34.34 -14.50
CA ARG A 426 7.09 -33.39 -15.53
C ARG A 426 7.60 -33.75 -16.91
N LYS A 427 8.86 -34.16 -17.03
CA LYS A 427 9.45 -34.63 -18.30
C LYS A 427 8.80 -35.92 -18.79
N LYS A 428 8.59 -36.90 -17.89
CA LYS A 428 7.92 -38.17 -18.20
C LYS A 428 6.44 -38.00 -18.59
N LEU A 429 5.78 -36.96 -18.08
CA LEU A 429 4.40 -36.62 -18.44
C LEU A 429 4.28 -35.82 -19.75
N GLU A 430 5.38 -35.33 -20.32
CA GLU A 430 5.32 -34.50 -21.53
C GLU A 430 4.73 -35.21 -22.77
N PRO A 431 5.02 -36.50 -23.03
CA PRO A 431 4.36 -37.25 -24.10
C PRO A 431 2.82 -37.26 -23.96
N PHE A 432 2.31 -37.37 -22.72
CA PHE A 432 0.86 -37.34 -22.46
C PHE A 432 0.27 -35.95 -22.68
N ARG A 433 1.02 -34.89 -22.41
CA ARG A 433 0.60 -33.52 -22.75
C ARG A 433 0.52 -33.33 -24.26
N LEU A 434 1.52 -33.80 -24.99
CA LEU A 434 1.49 -33.79 -26.47
C LEU A 434 0.33 -34.61 -27.01
N GLN A 435 0.00 -35.75 -26.39
CA GLN A 435 -1.18 -36.53 -26.76
C GLN A 435 -2.48 -35.75 -26.51
N LEU A 436 -2.61 -35.05 -25.38
CA LEU A 436 -3.76 -34.16 -25.12
C LEU A 436 -3.89 -33.04 -26.16
N GLU A 437 -2.77 -32.50 -26.63
CA GLU A 437 -2.75 -31.50 -27.71
C GLU A 437 -3.17 -32.09 -29.06
N GLN A 438 -2.55 -33.19 -29.47
CA GLN A 438 -2.71 -33.77 -30.80
C GLN A 438 -4.05 -34.48 -30.99
N GLU A 439 -4.52 -35.21 -29.98
CA GLU A 439 -5.73 -36.05 -30.09
C GLU A 439 -7.00 -35.34 -29.62
N PHE A 440 -6.86 -34.37 -28.70
CA PHE A 440 -8.00 -33.71 -28.06
C PHE A 440 -8.02 -32.19 -28.24
N GLY A 441 -6.99 -31.61 -28.88
CA GLY A 441 -6.89 -30.16 -29.09
C GLY A 441 -6.64 -29.34 -27.82
N ILE A 442 -6.25 -29.99 -26.71
CA ILE A 442 -6.10 -29.33 -25.41
C ILE A 442 -4.69 -28.76 -25.29
N THR A 443 -4.51 -27.50 -25.68
CA THR A 443 -3.23 -26.77 -25.62
C THR A 443 -3.03 -25.99 -24.32
N ASP A 444 -4.10 -25.69 -23.57
CA ASP A 444 -3.99 -24.99 -22.29
C ASP A 444 -3.33 -25.91 -21.24
N ARG A 445 -2.12 -25.52 -20.83
CA ARG A 445 -1.32 -26.24 -19.82
C ARG A 445 -2.05 -26.39 -18.48
N ARG A 446 -2.96 -25.49 -18.13
CA ARG A 446 -3.76 -25.56 -16.88
C ARG A 446 -4.76 -26.71 -16.96
N ILE A 447 -5.41 -26.90 -18.10
CA ILE A 447 -6.33 -28.03 -18.36
C ILE A 447 -5.54 -29.34 -18.38
N GLN A 448 -4.40 -29.37 -19.10
CA GLN A 448 -3.54 -30.55 -19.13
C GLN A 448 -3.10 -30.97 -17.71
N ARG A 449 -2.77 -30.00 -16.84
CA ARG A 449 -2.44 -30.24 -15.43
C ARG A 449 -3.65 -30.70 -14.61
N ALA A 450 -4.86 -30.22 -14.90
CA ALA A 450 -6.08 -30.70 -14.26
C ALA A 450 -6.33 -32.18 -14.61
N ILE A 451 -6.20 -32.55 -15.89
CA ILE A 451 -6.36 -33.94 -16.36
C ILE A 451 -5.29 -34.87 -15.77
N LEU A 452 -4.02 -34.43 -15.76
CA LEU A 452 -2.89 -35.21 -15.26
C LEU A 452 -2.67 -35.06 -13.75
N ASP A 453 -3.68 -34.60 -13.00
CA ASP A 453 -3.59 -34.49 -11.56
C ASP A 453 -3.62 -35.88 -10.90
N TYR A 454 -2.71 -36.11 -9.95
CA TYR A 454 -2.50 -37.42 -9.35
C TYR A 454 -3.65 -37.89 -8.45
N ASN A 455 -4.47 -36.97 -7.92
CA ASN A 455 -5.68 -37.35 -7.18
C ASN A 455 -6.85 -37.58 -8.14
N PHE A 456 -6.90 -36.80 -9.22
CA PHE A 456 -8.02 -36.79 -10.15
C PHE A 456 -7.99 -37.96 -11.14
N LEU A 457 -6.88 -38.16 -11.87
CA LEU A 457 -6.79 -39.16 -12.93
C LEU A 457 -7.03 -40.59 -12.42
N PRO A 458 -6.45 -41.01 -11.28
CA PRO A 458 -6.72 -42.34 -10.73
C PRO A 458 -8.15 -42.50 -10.23
N SER A 459 -8.74 -41.46 -9.64
CA SER A 459 -10.15 -41.48 -9.19
C SER A 459 -11.12 -41.65 -10.37
N LEU A 460 -10.88 -40.95 -11.47
CA LEU A 460 -11.65 -41.13 -12.71
C LEU A 460 -11.45 -42.50 -13.36
N TYR A 461 -10.22 -43.03 -13.34
CA TYR A 461 -9.95 -44.37 -13.85
C TYR A 461 -10.73 -45.42 -13.05
N VAL A 462 -10.64 -45.37 -11.71
CA VAL A 462 -11.34 -46.34 -10.85
C VAL A 462 -12.84 -46.22 -11.08
N SER A 463 -13.42 -45.04 -10.93
CA SER A 463 -14.87 -44.84 -11.14
C SER A 463 -15.36 -45.31 -12.52
N LYS A 464 -14.57 -45.13 -13.59
CA LYS A 464 -14.97 -45.54 -14.95
C LYS A 464 -14.89 -47.06 -15.17
N PHE A 465 -13.92 -47.74 -14.56
CA PHE A 465 -13.56 -49.11 -14.91
C PHE A 465 -13.72 -50.12 -13.76
N SER A 466 -14.12 -49.69 -12.55
CA SER A 466 -14.40 -50.59 -11.41
C SER A 466 -15.89 -50.88 -11.18
N GLY A 467 -16.80 -50.35 -12.00
CA GLY A 467 -18.25 -50.45 -11.85
C GLY A 467 -18.94 -51.32 -12.91
N GLU A 468 -18.42 -52.52 -13.21
CA GLU A 468 -18.97 -53.39 -14.26
C GLU A 468 -20.23 -54.19 -13.87
N GLU A 469 -20.82 -54.01 -12.69
CA GLU A 469 -22.11 -54.63 -12.34
C GLU A 469 -23.19 -53.58 -12.06
N GLU A 470 -24.18 -53.49 -12.97
CA GLU A 470 -25.46 -52.74 -12.93
C GLU A 470 -25.58 -51.38 -13.66
N ARG A 471 -26.63 -51.28 -14.50
CA ARG A 471 -26.91 -50.15 -15.41
C ARG A 471 -27.44 -48.89 -14.72
N ASP A 472 -27.89 -48.99 -13.47
CA ASP A 472 -28.40 -47.85 -12.68
C ASP A 472 -27.27 -46.95 -12.15
N LEU A 473 -26.02 -47.45 -12.15
CA LEU A 473 -24.82 -46.70 -11.74
C LEU A 473 -24.33 -45.68 -12.78
N LYS A 474 -24.85 -45.68 -14.01
CA LYS A 474 -24.32 -44.82 -15.09
C LYS A 474 -24.64 -43.32 -14.88
N ALA A 475 -25.82 -43.01 -14.35
CA ALA A 475 -26.20 -41.62 -14.04
C ALA A 475 -25.47 -41.11 -12.78
N GLU A 476 -25.29 -41.97 -11.78
CA GLU A 476 -24.52 -41.67 -10.57
C GLU A 476 -23.02 -41.48 -10.89
N TYR A 477 -22.47 -42.31 -11.79
CA TYR A 477 -21.12 -42.16 -12.35
C TYR A 477 -20.93 -40.82 -13.09
N LEU A 478 -21.88 -40.43 -13.95
CA LEU A 478 -21.79 -39.16 -14.69
C LEU A 478 -21.80 -37.96 -13.74
N ASN A 479 -22.67 -37.97 -12.73
CA ASN A 479 -22.71 -36.92 -11.70
C ASN A 479 -21.43 -36.89 -10.85
N GLN A 480 -20.89 -38.05 -10.45
CA GLN A 480 -19.61 -38.14 -9.73
C GLN A 480 -18.42 -37.69 -10.60
N SER A 481 -18.46 -37.96 -11.91
CA SER A 481 -17.41 -37.56 -12.85
C SER A 481 -17.41 -36.04 -13.08
N GLU A 482 -18.58 -35.42 -13.24
CA GLU A 482 -18.70 -33.97 -13.41
C GLU A 482 -18.24 -33.22 -12.17
N GLU A 483 -18.65 -33.64 -10.97
CA GLU A 483 -18.20 -33.00 -9.74
C GLU A 483 -16.70 -33.20 -9.50
N SER A 484 -16.15 -34.37 -9.87
CA SER A 484 -14.71 -34.60 -9.85
C SER A 484 -13.98 -33.67 -10.82
N ILE A 485 -14.51 -33.46 -12.03
CA ILE A 485 -13.96 -32.51 -13.01
C ILE A 485 -13.99 -31.10 -12.43
N LYS A 486 -15.13 -30.68 -11.87
CA LYS A 486 -15.29 -29.35 -11.26
C LYS A 486 -14.29 -29.14 -10.13
N ASN A 487 -14.13 -30.11 -9.24
CA ASN A 487 -13.16 -30.07 -8.15
C ASN A 487 -11.71 -29.97 -8.66
N SER A 488 -11.35 -30.72 -9.72
CA SER A 488 -10.02 -30.63 -10.34
C SER A 488 -9.76 -29.26 -10.97
N LEU A 489 -10.73 -28.73 -11.73
CA LEU A 489 -10.66 -27.39 -12.32
C LEU A 489 -10.61 -26.29 -11.25
N ARG A 490 -11.36 -26.45 -10.15
CA ARG A 490 -11.40 -25.52 -9.01
C ARG A 490 -10.05 -25.43 -8.32
N LYS A 491 -9.40 -26.57 -8.02
CA LYS A 491 -8.02 -26.61 -7.47
C LYS A 491 -6.99 -25.90 -8.34
N ARG A 492 -7.27 -25.77 -9.65
CA ARG A 492 -6.42 -25.06 -10.61
C ARG A 492 -6.82 -23.60 -10.83
N GLY A 493 -7.89 -23.11 -10.21
CA GLY A 493 -8.39 -21.73 -10.35
C GLY A 493 -8.92 -21.41 -11.75
N ILE A 494 -9.50 -22.41 -12.42
CA ILE A 494 -10.01 -22.31 -13.81
C ILE A 494 -11.42 -22.89 -13.98
N LEU A 495 -12.13 -23.23 -12.89
CA LEU A 495 -13.50 -23.74 -12.97
C LEU A 495 -14.47 -22.71 -13.58
N TYR A 496 -14.30 -21.45 -13.23
CA TYR A 496 -15.19 -20.36 -13.65
C TYR A 496 -14.64 -19.65 -14.89
N GLY A 497 -15.54 -19.08 -15.69
CA GLY A 497 -15.19 -18.27 -16.86
C GLY A 497 -14.52 -16.97 -16.42
N GLU A 498 -13.43 -16.59 -17.08
CA GLU A 498 -12.77 -15.30 -16.84
C GLU A 498 -13.64 -14.14 -17.34
N ALA A 499 -13.55 -12.98 -16.69
CA ALA A 499 -14.32 -11.79 -17.06
C ALA A 499 -13.99 -11.31 -18.48
N LYS A 500 -15.02 -11.08 -19.31
CA LYS A 500 -14.86 -10.68 -20.72
C LYS A 500 -14.38 -9.23 -20.90
N ASN A 501 -14.84 -8.31 -20.05
CA ASN A 501 -14.47 -6.89 -20.08
C ASN A 501 -13.50 -6.58 -18.93
N SER A 502 -12.30 -7.16 -18.99
CA SER A 502 -11.34 -7.08 -17.89
C SER A 502 -10.37 -5.89 -18.02
N ILE A 503 -10.02 -5.30 -16.87
CA ILE A 503 -8.90 -4.36 -16.70
C ILE A 503 -7.87 -4.97 -15.72
N SER A 504 -6.72 -4.34 -15.52
CA SER A 504 -5.83 -4.78 -14.44
C SER A 504 -6.41 -4.43 -13.06
N SER A 505 -6.09 -5.23 -12.05
CA SER A 505 -6.55 -5.00 -10.67
C SER A 505 -6.05 -3.65 -10.14
N LYS A 506 -4.83 -3.24 -10.48
CA LYS A 506 -4.35 -1.88 -10.20
C LYS A 506 -5.23 -0.79 -10.84
N GLU A 507 -5.57 -0.91 -12.12
CA GLU A 507 -6.46 0.07 -12.78
C GLU A 507 -7.84 0.12 -12.09
N PHE A 508 -8.41 -1.04 -11.74
CA PHE A 508 -9.69 -1.10 -11.01
C PHE A 508 -9.63 -0.34 -9.68
N TRP A 509 -8.61 -0.59 -8.86
CA TRP A 509 -8.48 0.03 -7.55
C TRP A 509 -8.11 1.51 -7.64
N GLU A 510 -7.26 1.92 -8.57
CA GLU A 510 -6.97 3.33 -8.81
C GLU A 510 -8.20 4.12 -9.28
N ASP A 511 -9.04 3.52 -10.13
CA ASP A 511 -10.33 4.10 -10.53
C ASP A 511 -11.28 4.23 -9.33
N TYR A 512 -11.34 3.20 -8.46
CA TYR A 512 -12.14 3.23 -7.24
C TYR A 512 -11.67 4.33 -6.27
N PHE A 513 -10.37 4.43 -6.02
CA PHE A 513 -9.79 5.42 -5.11
C PHE A 513 -9.81 6.84 -5.67
N THR A 514 -9.77 7.01 -6.99
CA THR A 514 -9.96 8.33 -7.62
C THR A 514 -11.38 8.85 -7.38
N LYS A 515 -12.38 7.95 -7.39
CA LYS A 515 -13.78 8.29 -7.09
C LYS A 515 -14.04 8.45 -5.58
N ASN A 516 -13.25 7.78 -4.75
CA ASN A 516 -13.38 7.75 -3.29
C ASN A 516 -12.04 8.10 -2.61
N PRO A 517 -11.54 9.34 -2.74
CA PRO A 517 -10.18 9.70 -2.30
C PRO A 517 -9.98 9.59 -0.78
N ASP A 518 -11.03 9.77 0.01
CA ASP A 518 -11.03 9.63 1.47
C ASP A 518 -10.97 8.15 1.93
N LYS A 519 -11.26 7.21 1.04
CA LYS A 519 -11.24 5.75 1.31
C LYS A 519 -9.93 5.09 0.90
N ARG A 520 -9.01 5.82 0.27
CA ARG A 520 -7.74 5.28 -0.19
C ARG A 520 -6.81 4.99 1.01
N PRO A 521 -6.33 3.74 1.19
CA PRO A 521 -5.27 3.46 2.16
C PRO A 521 -4.01 4.27 1.83
N SER A 522 -3.40 4.85 2.87
CA SER A 522 -2.20 5.69 2.75
C SER A 522 -0.95 4.93 2.28
N LYS A 523 -0.94 3.60 2.42
CA LYS A 523 0.20 2.72 2.15
C LYS A 523 -0.24 1.50 1.35
N ILE A 524 -0.28 1.67 0.02
CA ILE A 524 -0.58 0.60 -0.92
C ILE A 524 0.72 0.09 -1.55
N VAL A 525 0.88 -1.24 -1.60
CA VAL A 525 1.91 -1.95 -2.33
C VAL A 525 1.25 -2.74 -3.45
N TYR A 526 1.49 -2.32 -4.69
CA TYR A 526 1.10 -3.11 -5.85
C TYR A 526 2.14 -4.19 -6.11
N TYR A 527 1.74 -5.47 -6.04
CA TYR A 527 2.67 -6.59 -6.16
C TYR A 527 2.48 -7.37 -7.46
N LYS A 528 3.56 -8.00 -7.93
CA LYS A 528 3.57 -8.86 -9.12
C LYS A 528 3.76 -10.31 -8.71
N GLY A 529 3.13 -11.22 -9.44
CA GLY A 529 3.11 -12.64 -9.12
C GLY A 529 1.72 -13.10 -8.67
N LYS A 530 1.59 -14.41 -8.41
CA LYS A 530 0.33 -15.04 -7.99
C LYS A 530 0.35 -15.59 -6.57
N ASP A 531 1.49 -15.48 -5.88
CA ASP A 531 1.68 -15.96 -4.51
C ASP A 531 1.78 -14.72 -3.58
N PRO A 532 0.75 -14.45 -2.77
CA PRO A 532 0.73 -13.34 -1.83
C PRO A 532 1.82 -13.43 -0.75
N THR A 533 2.18 -14.64 -0.32
CA THR A 533 3.23 -14.87 0.67
C THR A 533 4.61 -14.54 0.08
N GLU A 534 4.88 -14.99 -1.14
CA GLU A 534 6.09 -14.61 -1.88
C GLU A 534 6.17 -13.09 -2.08
N ALA A 535 5.04 -12.45 -2.41
CA ALA A 535 4.96 -11.00 -2.58
C ALA A 535 5.34 -10.23 -1.31
N LEU A 536 4.84 -10.65 -0.14
CA LEU A 536 5.23 -10.07 1.15
C LEU A 536 6.74 -10.23 1.41
N TRP A 537 7.30 -11.41 1.15
CA TRP A 537 8.72 -11.67 1.37
C TRP A 537 9.62 -10.86 0.45
N LYS A 538 9.30 -10.85 -0.84
CA LYS A 538 10.02 -10.09 -1.85
C LYS A 538 9.99 -8.60 -1.56
N TRP A 539 8.84 -8.05 -1.20
CA TRP A 539 8.75 -6.64 -0.83
C TRP A 539 9.66 -6.31 0.36
N ARG A 540 9.67 -7.13 1.41
CA ARG A 540 10.54 -6.91 2.58
C ARG A 540 12.02 -6.98 2.23
N GLU A 541 12.41 -7.94 1.39
CA GLU A 541 13.79 -8.08 0.91
C GLU A 541 14.22 -6.85 0.09
N GLU A 542 13.39 -6.41 -0.86
CA GLU A 542 13.63 -5.21 -1.68
C GLU A 542 13.76 -3.94 -0.84
N GLN A 543 13.01 -3.86 0.28
CA GLN A 543 13.12 -2.74 1.22
C GLN A 543 14.31 -2.85 2.19
N GLY A 544 15.04 -3.97 2.20
CA GLY A 544 16.16 -4.22 3.10
C GLY A 544 15.76 -4.43 4.56
N LEU A 545 14.58 -5.01 4.79
CA LEU A 545 14.08 -5.32 6.13
C LEU A 545 14.64 -6.67 6.58
N ASN A 546 15.74 -6.63 7.35
CA ASN A 546 16.57 -7.81 7.62
C ASN A 546 16.66 -8.19 9.11
N LYS A 547 16.29 -7.29 10.02
CA LYS A 547 16.38 -7.54 11.47
C LYS A 547 15.27 -8.51 11.89
N LYS A 548 15.64 -9.55 12.64
CA LYS A 548 14.70 -10.51 13.21
C LYS A 548 14.73 -10.47 14.73
N THR A 549 13.61 -10.79 15.35
CA THR A 549 13.57 -11.01 16.80
C THR A 549 13.61 -12.52 17.10
N PRO A 550 14.43 -12.98 18.06
CA PRO A 550 14.35 -14.36 18.55
C PRO A 550 13.11 -14.58 19.44
N ASP A 551 12.51 -13.50 19.93
CA ASP A 551 11.40 -13.52 20.87
C ASP A 551 10.05 -13.69 20.15
N GLU A 552 9.26 -14.67 20.58
CA GLU A 552 7.95 -15.00 19.99
C GLU A 552 6.87 -13.95 20.30
N ASP A 553 7.06 -13.16 21.35
CA ASP A 553 6.18 -12.07 21.76
C ASP A 553 6.79 -10.68 21.58
N VAL A 554 7.96 -10.59 20.93
CA VAL A 554 8.60 -9.31 20.55
C VAL A 554 8.87 -8.40 21.77
N GLY A 555 9.07 -8.98 22.96
CA GLY A 555 9.32 -8.28 24.22
C GLY A 555 8.07 -7.91 25.02
N PHE A 556 6.88 -8.42 24.66
CA PHE A 556 5.61 -8.05 25.31
C PHE A 556 4.85 -9.27 25.84
N LEU A 557 5.50 -10.07 26.69
CA LEU A 557 4.94 -11.32 27.22
C LEU A 557 3.63 -11.10 27.97
N GLU A 558 3.47 -9.97 28.65
CA GLU A 558 2.26 -9.59 29.38
C GLU A 558 1.03 -9.37 28.47
N ARG A 559 1.25 -9.22 27.15
CA ARG A 559 0.20 -9.10 26.14
C ARG A 559 -0.16 -10.43 25.49
N LYS A 560 0.72 -11.44 25.60
CA LYS A 560 0.46 -12.80 25.15
C LYS A 560 -0.42 -13.53 26.16
N VAL A 561 -1.70 -13.65 25.85
CA VAL A 561 -2.71 -14.25 26.73
C VAL A 561 -3.27 -15.55 26.16
N LEU A 562 -3.80 -16.39 27.05
CA LEU A 562 -4.56 -17.57 26.66
C LEU A 562 -5.96 -17.14 26.18
N ARG A 563 -6.51 -17.84 25.20
CA ARG A 563 -7.89 -17.59 24.70
C ARG A 563 -8.96 -17.63 25.80
N LYS A 564 -8.73 -18.35 26.90
CA LYS A 564 -9.68 -18.41 28.03
C LYS A 564 -9.51 -17.30 29.06
N SER A 565 -8.55 -16.39 28.87
CA SER A 565 -8.22 -15.34 29.84
C SER A 565 -9.32 -14.27 29.95
N PRO A 566 -9.38 -13.51 31.05
CA PRO A 566 -10.32 -12.40 31.21
C PRO A 566 -10.18 -11.34 30.12
N GLU A 567 -8.95 -11.05 29.67
CA GLU A 567 -8.66 -10.07 28.62
C GLU A 567 -9.29 -10.48 27.29
N ALA A 568 -9.15 -11.75 26.91
CA ALA A 568 -9.75 -12.31 25.69
C ALA A 568 -11.29 -12.31 25.75
N LYS A 569 -11.86 -12.50 26.96
CA LYS A 569 -13.32 -12.50 27.22
C LYS A 569 -13.92 -11.11 27.37
N ALA A 570 -13.13 -10.05 27.27
CA ALA A 570 -13.61 -8.69 27.42
C ALA A 570 -14.78 -8.40 26.47
N GLY A 571 -15.83 -7.75 26.98
CA GLY A 571 -17.04 -7.42 26.23
C GLY A 571 -18.09 -8.53 26.16
N MET A 572 -17.78 -9.77 26.56
CA MET A 572 -18.73 -10.89 26.43
C MET A 572 -20.04 -10.63 27.17
N ASP A 573 -20.01 -10.09 28.39
CA ASP A 573 -21.21 -9.78 29.17
C ASP A 573 -22.07 -8.68 28.51
N ARG A 574 -21.39 -7.69 27.90
CA ARG A 574 -22.05 -6.63 27.13
C ARG A 574 -22.75 -7.21 25.92
N PHE A 575 -22.06 -8.05 25.15
CA PHE A 575 -22.63 -8.73 24.00
C PHE A 575 -23.81 -9.62 24.41
N GLN A 576 -23.66 -10.43 25.46
CA GLN A 576 -24.74 -11.27 25.98
C GLN A 576 -25.99 -10.44 26.33
N THR A 577 -25.80 -9.30 26.99
CA THR A 577 -26.92 -8.42 27.38
C THR A 577 -27.65 -7.87 26.17
N LEU A 578 -26.90 -7.37 25.18
CA LEU A 578 -27.46 -6.84 23.95
C LEU A 578 -28.16 -7.94 23.13
N ALA A 579 -27.51 -9.11 22.98
CA ALA A 579 -28.05 -10.25 22.27
C ALA A 579 -29.32 -10.79 22.91
N LYS A 580 -29.41 -10.82 24.25
CA LYS A 580 -30.64 -11.23 24.94
C LYS A 580 -31.81 -10.32 24.59
N LYS A 581 -31.60 -9.00 24.66
CA LYS A 581 -32.62 -8.02 24.27
C LYS A 581 -33.07 -8.24 22.82
N VAL A 582 -32.12 -8.39 21.89
CA VAL A 582 -32.42 -8.64 20.47
C VAL A 582 -33.23 -9.92 20.26
N ILE A 583 -32.91 -11.00 21.00
CA ILE A 583 -33.68 -12.25 20.94
C ILE A 583 -35.11 -12.05 21.47
N GLU A 584 -35.27 -11.31 22.57
CA GLU A 584 -36.59 -10.98 23.13
C GLU A 584 -37.45 -10.16 22.16
N ASP A 585 -36.84 -9.17 21.51
CA ASP A 585 -37.52 -8.30 20.54
C ASP A 585 -37.83 -9.04 19.23
N TYR A 586 -36.97 -9.98 18.80
CA TYR A 586 -37.13 -10.73 17.54
C TYR A 586 -38.22 -11.80 17.62
N PHE A 587 -38.35 -12.48 18.76
CA PHE A 587 -39.39 -13.48 19.00
C PHE A 587 -40.50 -12.88 19.87
N PRO A 588 -41.52 -12.23 19.28
CA PRO A 588 -42.64 -11.72 20.05
C PRO A 588 -43.28 -12.86 20.84
N GLN A 589 -43.63 -12.59 22.10
CA GLN A 589 -44.33 -13.53 22.96
C GLN A 589 -45.55 -14.09 22.23
N LYS A 590 -45.51 -15.38 21.92
CA LYS A 590 -46.70 -16.12 21.52
C LYS A 590 -47.51 -16.49 22.77
N GLU A 591 -47.87 -15.48 23.56
CA GLU A 591 -48.70 -15.61 24.76
C GLU A 591 -49.60 -14.39 24.94
N ILE A 592 -50.57 -14.22 24.04
CA ILE A 592 -51.90 -13.69 24.40
C ILE A 592 -52.91 -14.42 23.49
N ASN A 593 -53.81 -15.20 24.09
CA ASN A 593 -54.86 -16.04 23.47
C ASN A 593 -54.49 -17.51 23.18
N SER A 594 -54.06 -18.24 24.22
CA SER A 594 -54.48 -19.63 24.40
C SER A 594 -55.58 -19.70 25.45
#